data_AF-A0A2L2Y8C2-F1
#
_entry.id   AF-A0A2L2Y8C2-F1
#
_cell.length_a   1.000
_cell.length_b   1.000
_cell.length_c   1.000
_cell.angle_alpha   90.00
_cell.angle_beta   90.00
_cell.angle_gamma   90.00
#
_symmetry.space_group_name_H-M   'P 1'
#
loop_
_entity.id
_entity.type
_entity.pdbx_description
1 polymer ?
#
loop_
_entity_poly.entity_id
_entity_poly.type
_entity_poly.pdbx_seq_one_letter_code
_entity_poly.pdbx_strand_id
1 'polypeptide(L)'
;NSYMDAVIKENLHTAVFKAGLDPSFISDFGTKFGVQDIYGNIGEAIFNRGNLTGLDKARRKGDCTKPTPSGSTMLINCTISLTQLITEYKILIRNGTHIY
;
A
#
# COMPACT_ATOMS: atom_id res chain seq x y z
N ASN A 1 -4.13 24.99 -1.83
CA ASN A 1 -3.50 24.28 -2.95
C ASN A 1 -1.99 24.36 -2.90
N SER A 2 -1.35 25.49 -3.26
CA SER A 2 0.12 25.64 -3.25
C SER A 2 0.79 25.24 -1.92
N TYR A 3 0.22 25.66 -0.78
CA TYR A 3 0.70 25.28 0.55
C TYR A 3 0.74 23.75 0.74
N MET A 4 -0.35 23.06 0.40
CA MET A 4 -0.43 21.61 0.53
C MET A 4 0.54 20.90 -0.43
N ASP A 5 0.68 21.42 -1.65
CA ASP A 5 1.62 20.86 -2.62
C ASP A 5 3.08 21.02 -2.15
N ALA A 6 3.43 22.15 -1.54
CA ALA A 6 4.75 22.38 -0.95
C ALA A 6 5.02 21.45 0.23
N VAL A 7 4.08 21.34 1.17
CA VAL A 7 4.22 20.44 2.33
C VAL A 7 4.40 18.99 1.88
N ILE A 8 3.60 18.53 0.92
CA ILE A 8 3.71 17.17 0.37
C ILE A 8 5.07 17.00 -0.32
N LYS A 9 5.46 17.93 -1.20
CA LYS A 9 6.71 17.81 -1.96
C LYS A 9 7.97 17.88 -1.10
N GLU A 10 7.98 18.73 -0.08
CA GLU A 10 9.17 19.01 0.73
C GLU A 10 9.31 18.05 1.91
N ASN A 11 8.19 17.67 2.55
CA ASN A 11 8.24 16.98 3.83
C ASN A 11 7.76 15.54 3.76
N LEU A 12 6.90 15.17 2.80
CA LEU A 12 6.32 13.83 2.78
C LEU A 12 7.39 12.75 2.63
N HIS A 13 8.29 12.90 1.65
CA HIS A 13 9.36 11.93 1.41
C HIS A 13 10.20 11.69 2.67
N THR A 14 10.66 12.77 3.31
CA THR A 14 11.43 12.68 4.56
C THR A 14 10.63 12.05 5.69
N ALA A 15 9.34 12.40 5.83
CA ALA A 15 8.49 11.90 6.90
C ALA A 15 8.20 10.40 6.76
N VAL A 16 7.84 9.93 5.55
CA VAL A 16 7.57 8.50 5.32
C VAL A 16 8.83 7.65 5.45
N PHE A 17 9.98 8.16 4.97
CA PHE A 17 11.25 7.47 5.12
C PHE A 17 11.67 7.35 6.59
N LYS A 18 11.61 8.45 7.36
CA LYS A 18 11.94 8.44 8.80
C LYS A 18 11.00 7.56 9.62
N ALA A 19 9.74 7.44 9.20
CA ALA A 19 8.76 6.58 9.84
C ALA A 19 8.91 5.10 9.46
N GLY A 20 9.82 4.75 8.55
CA GLY A 20 9.96 3.38 8.03
C GLY A 20 8.72 2.92 7.25
N LEU A 21 7.99 3.87 6.68
CA LEU A 21 6.80 3.62 5.87
C LEU A 21 7.14 3.47 4.38
N ASP A 22 8.34 3.87 3.95
CA ASP A 22 8.80 3.69 2.58
C ASP A 22 10.32 3.45 2.55
N PRO A 23 10.78 2.20 2.34
CA PRO A 23 9.99 0.97 2.25
C PRO A 23 9.27 0.59 3.57
N SER A 24 8.02 0.13 3.48
CA SER A 24 7.29 -0.48 4.61
C SER A 24 7.23 -1.99 4.49
N PHE A 25 7.48 -2.69 5.59
CA PHE A 25 7.23 -4.11 5.68
C PHE A 25 5.73 -4.43 5.56
N ILE A 26 5.38 -5.48 4.83
CA ILE A 26 4.04 -6.05 4.79
C ILE A 26 4.10 -7.49 5.31
N SER A 27 3.13 -7.83 6.16
CA SER A 27 3.04 -9.15 6.79
C SER A 27 3.04 -10.30 5.78
N ASP A 28 3.76 -11.35 6.14
CA ASP A 28 3.79 -12.61 5.39
C ASP A 28 2.39 -13.25 5.40
N PHE A 29 2.02 -13.90 4.29
CA PHE A 29 0.76 -14.63 4.19
C PHE A 29 0.89 -15.85 3.28
N GLY A 30 0.05 -16.85 3.51
CA GLY A 30 -0.03 -18.07 2.69
C GLY A 30 -1.40 -18.20 2.05
N THR A 31 -1.45 -18.71 0.82
CA THR A 31 -2.70 -19.08 0.16
C THR A 31 -2.56 -20.43 -0.53
N LYS A 32 -3.65 -21.20 -0.52
CA LYS A 32 -3.74 -22.46 -1.24
C LYS A 32 -4.36 -22.19 -2.61
N PHE A 33 -3.83 -22.84 -3.65
CA PHE A 33 -4.33 -22.72 -5.01
C PHE A 33 -4.44 -24.11 -5.64
N GLY A 34 -5.34 -24.28 -6.61
CA GLY A 34 -5.65 -25.58 -7.19
C GLY A 34 -7.08 -26.02 -6.93
N VAL A 35 -7.49 -27.12 -7.55
CA VAL A 35 -8.87 -27.62 -7.48
C VAL A 35 -9.10 -28.28 -6.11
N GLN A 36 -10.06 -27.77 -5.33
CA GLN A 36 -10.57 -28.44 -4.12
C GLN A 36 -11.50 -29.59 -4.53
N ASP A 37 -10.93 -30.64 -5.10
CA ASP A 37 -11.66 -31.89 -5.34
C ASP A 37 -10.81 -33.07 -4.85
N ILE A 38 -11.44 -34.21 -4.63
CA ILE A 38 -10.83 -35.44 -4.07
C ILE A 38 -9.61 -35.93 -4.87
N TYR A 39 -9.45 -35.47 -6.11
CA TYR A 39 -8.36 -35.82 -7.03
C TYR A 39 -7.46 -34.63 -7.41
N GLY A 40 -7.68 -33.45 -6.80
CA GLY A 40 -6.96 -32.22 -7.15
C GLY A 40 -5.65 -32.04 -6.39
N ASN A 41 -4.59 -31.64 -7.09
CA ASN A 41 -3.35 -31.20 -6.47
C ASN A 41 -3.56 -29.81 -5.84
N ILE A 42 -3.50 -29.74 -4.50
CA ILE A 42 -3.52 -28.47 -3.77
C ILE A 42 -2.09 -27.92 -3.71
N GLY A 43 -1.82 -26.86 -4.45
CA GLY A 43 -0.62 -26.05 -4.30
C GLY A 43 -0.74 -25.09 -3.12
N GLU A 44 0.39 -24.74 -2.52
CA GLU A 44 0.52 -23.71 -1.50
C GLU A 44 1.50 -22.63 -2.00
N ALA A 45 1.10 -21.38 -1.94
CA ALA A 45 1.93 -20.21 -2.21
C ALA A 45 2.15 -19.46 -0.90
N ILE A 46 3.41 -19.31 -0.50
CA ILE A 46 3.81 -18.58 0.71
C ILE A 46 4.49 -17.29 0.26
N PHE A 47 3.89 -16.16 0.61
CA PHE A 47 4.37 -14.81 0.34
C PHE A 47 5.12 -14.32 1.57
N ASN A 48 6.43 -14.16 1.44
CA ASN A 48 7.30 -13.73 2.52
C ASN A 48 8.06 -12.45 2.16
N ARG A 49 8.53 -11.74 3.18
CA ARG A 49 9.36 -10.53 3.04
C ARG A 49 8.66 -9.48 2.17
N GLY A 50 7.38 -9.25 2.46
CA GLY A 50 6.58 -8.25 1.79
C GLY A 50 7.16 -6.86 1.99
N ASN A 51 7.28 -6.11 0.90
CA ASN A 51 7.74 -4.73 0.93
C ASN A 51 6.82 -3.83 0.11
N LEU A 52 6.45 -2.69 0.67
CA LEU A 52 5.67 -1.64 0.03
C LEU A 52 6.55 -0.42 -0.18
N THR A 53 6.60 0.08 -1.41
CA THR A 53 7.31 1.32 -1.76
C THR A 53 6.40 2.29 -2.52
N GLY A 54 6.80 3.57 -2.56
CA GLY A 54 6.13 4.61 -3.34
C GLY A 54 5.05 5.41 -2.60
N LEU A 55 5.02 5.31 -1.26
CA LEU A 55 4.24 6.18 -0.39
C LEU A 55 4.75 7.62 -0.43
N ASP A 56 6.04 7.82 -0.68
CA ASP A 56 6.66 9.14 -0.88
C ASP A 56 6.18 9.86 -2.14
N LYS A 57 5.59 9.13 -3.10
CA LYS A 57 5.09 9.66 -4.38
C LYS A 57 3.66 10.15 -4.30
N ALA A 58 3.07 10.24 -3.11
CA ALA A 58 1.71 10.74 -2.95
C ALA A 58 1.59 12.17 -3.49
N ARG A 59 0.43 12.49 -4.06
CA ARG A 59 0.13 13.82 -4.61
C ARG A 59 -1.28 14.24 -4.26
N ARG A 60 -1.52 15.54 -4.18
CA ARG A 60 -2.87 16.07 -4.06
C ARG A 60 -3.69 15.68 -5.30
N LYS A 61 -4.90 15.18 -5.09
CA LYS A 61 -5.87 14.84 -6.14
C LYS A 61 -6.91 15.96 -6.26
N GLY A 62 -6.83 16.70 -7.36
CA GLY A 62 -7.73 17.83 -7.60
C GLY A 62 -7.57 18.94 -6.55
N ASP A 63 -8.43 19.95 -6.61
CA ASP A 63 -8.38 21.09 -5.71
C ASP A 63 -8.90 20.80 -4.32
N CYS A 64 -8.22 21.35 -3.31
CA CYS A 64 -8.79 21.39 -1.97
C CYS A 64 -10.08 22.22 -1.99
N THR A 65 -11.00 21.93 -1.09
CA THR A 65 -12.21 22.73 -0.93
C THR A 65 -11.85 24.16 -0.56
N LYS A 66 -12.72 25.11 -0.91
CA LYS A 66 -12.63 26.45 -0.34
C LYS A 66 -12.77 26.38 1.18
N PRO A 67 -12.15 27.31 1.94
CA PRO A 67 -12.33 27.38 3.38
C PRO A 67 -13.81 27.50 3.73
N THR A 68 -14.32 26.58 4.53
CA THR A 68 -15.69 26.60 5.03
C THR A 68 -15.68 26.81 6.55
N PRO A 69 -16.45 27.78 7.07
CA PRO A 69 -16.55 27.99 8.50
C PRO A 69 -17.24 26.80 9.17
N SER A 70 -16.68 26.34 10.28
CA SER A 70 -17.22 25.31 11.16
C SER A 70 -16.99 25.74 12.60
N GLY A 71 -18.02 26.35 13.20
CA GLY A 71 -17.91 27.03 14.49
C GLY A 71 -16.93 28.21 14.43
N SER A 72 -15.94 28.23 15.32
CA SER A 72 -14.84 29.20 15.36
C SER A 72 -13.65 28.85 14.47
N THR A 73 -13.74 27.77 13.70
CA THR A 73 -12.65 27.21 12.89
C THR A 73 -12.95 27.28 11.40
N MET A 74 -11.90 27.34 10.59
CA MET A 74 -12.00 27.19 9.13
C MET A 74 -11.55 25.78 8.74
N LEU A 75 -12.37 25.08 7.96
CA LEU A 75 -12.05 23.75 7.44
C LEU A 75 -11.65 23.84 5.97
N ILE A 76 -10.61 23.09 5.61
CA ILE A 76 -10.15 22.89 4.23
C ILE A 76 -9.95 21.39 4.04
N ASN A 77 -10.73 20.80 3.15
CA ASN A 77 -10.62 19.38 2.83
C ASN A 77 -9.76 19.21 1.58
N CYS A 78 -8.76 18.35 1.66
CA CYS A 78 -7.88 18.01 0.55
C CYS A 78 -7.87 16.49 0.37
N THR A 79 -7.93 16.02 -0.86
CA THR A 79 -7.73 14.59 -1.16
C THR A 79 -6.28 14.36 -1.55
N ILE A 80 -5.64 13.36 -0.97
CA ILE A 80 -4.30 12.89 -1.35
C ILE A 80 -4.46 11.54 -2.04
N SER A 81 -3.83 11.37 -3.19
CA SER A 81 -3.79 10.12 -3.93
C SER A 81 -2.44 9.44 -3.78
N LEU A 82 -2.50 8.13 -3.53
CA LEU A 82 -1.37 7.21 -3.59
C LEU A 82 -1.43 6.51 -4.95
N THR A 83 -0.63 6.93 -5.91
CA THR A 83 -0.77 6.50 -7.32
C THR A 83 0.25 5.47 -7.77
N GLN A 84 1.35 5.28 -7.02
CA GLN A 84 2.48 4.45 -7.45
C GLN A 84 2.96 3.53 -6.33
N LEU A 85 2.01 2.91 -5.62
CA LEU A 85 2.30 1.90 -4.63
C LEU A 85 2.76 0.62 -5.32
N ILE A 86 3.97 0.17 -5.00
CA ILE A 86 4.56 -1.06 -5.53
C ILE A 86 4.73 -2.02 -4.37
N THR A 87 4.16 -3.22 -4.51
CA THR A 87 4.30 -4.31 -3.56
C THR A 87 5.19 -5.41 -4.14
N GLU A 88 6.21 -5.80 -3.39
CA GLU A 88 7.13 -6.86 -3.76
C GLU A 88 7.11 -7.94 -2.68
N TYR A 89 7.08 -9.21 -3.10
CA TYR A 89 7.12 -10.36 -2.21
C TYR A 89 8.09 -11.41 -2.74
N LYS A 90 8.74 -12.12 -1.82
CA LYS A 90 9.39 -13.39 -2.14
C LYS A 90 8.35 -14.51 -2.04
N ILE A 91 8.05 -15.14 -3.17
CA ILE A 91 7.05 -16.20 -3.24
C ILE A 91 7.75 -17.57 -3.23
N LEU A 92 7.31 -18.46 -2.34
CA LEU A 92 7.65 -19.88 -2.35
C LEU A 92 6.42 -20.67 -2.77
N ILE A 93 6.54 -21.42 -3.86
CA ILE A 93 5.47 -22.27 -4.37
C ILE A 93 5.78 -23.73 -4.03
N ARG A 94 4.84 -24.40 -3.38
CA ARG A 94 4.87 -25.83 -3.09
C ARG A 94 3.73 -26.49 -3.83
N ASN A 95 4.03 -27.37 -4.77
CA ASN A 95 3.00 -28.22 -5.36
C ASN A 95 2.70 -29.37 -4.39
N GLY A 96 1.44 -29.51 -3.97
CA GLY A 96 0.99 -30.74 -3.35
C GLY A 96 0.84 -31.80 -4.43
N THR A 97 1.80 -32.70 -4.55
CA THR A 97 1.60 -33.95 -5.28
C THR A 97 0.89 -34.92 -4.35
N HIS A 98 -0.36 -35.24 -4.64
CA HIS A 98 -0.93 -36.48 -4.10
C HIS A 98 -0.26 -37.64 -4.82
N ILE A 99 0.70 -38.26 -4.14
CA ILE A 99 1.18 -39.61 -4.49
C ILE A 99 0.13 -40.55 -3.92
N TYR A 100 -0.67 -41.17 -4.79
CA TYR A 100 -1.33 -42.45 -4.52
C TYR A 100 -0.77 -43.47 -5.49
#